data_AF-A0A957VPN5-F1
#
_entry.id   AF-A0A957VPN5-F1
#
_cell.length_a   1.000
_cell.length_b   1.000
_cell.length_c   1.000
_cell.angle_alpha   90.00
_cell.angle_beta   90.00
_cell.angle_gamma   90.00
#
_symmetry.space_group_name_H-M   'P 1'
#
loop_
_entity.id
_entity.type
_entity.pdbx_description
1 polymer ?
#
loop_
_entity_poly.entity_id
_entity_poly.type
_entity_poly.pdbx_seq_one_letter_code
_entity_poly.pdbx_strand_id
1 'polypeptide(L)'
;DALVTAVWSAKEAVLKALRTGLRLDTRQVQCLIHGPLSVTDAWTAFTPTVAATVAPDARWSGWWRRPVEYADFVLTMVEKQDWKSKIQD
;
A
#
# COMPACT_ATOMS: atom_id res chain seq x y z
N ASP A 1 -16.46 -5.01 6.64
CA ASP A 1 -15.35 -5.95 6.35
C ASP A 1 -14.44 -5.50 5.21
N ALA A 2 -14.92 -5.34 3.98
CA ALA A 2 -14.05 -5.04 2.82
C ALA A 2 -13.06 -3.86 2.99
N LEU A 3 -13.48 -2.74 3.61
CA LEU A 3 -12.56 -1.62 3.90
C LEU A 3 -11.48 -1.98 4.92
N VAL A 4 -11.85 -2.70 5.98
CA VAL A 4 -10.91 -3.16 7.01
C VAL A 4 -9.91 -4.12 6.37
N THR A 5 -10.38 -5.06 5.54
CA THR A 5 -9.53 -5.95 4.74
C THR A 5 -8.60 -5.15 3.84
N ALA A 6 -9.09 -4.15 3.11
CA ALA A 6 -8.26 -3.33 2.22
C ALA A 6 -7.17 -2.55 2.97
N VAL A 7 -7.52 -1.93 4.10
CA VAL A 7 -6.55 -1.21 4.95
C VAL A 7 -5.49 -2.18 5.49
N TRP A 8 -5.90 -3.37 5.94
CA TRP A 8 -4.96 -4.37 6.44
C TRP A 8 -4.05 -4.91 5.32
N SER A 9 -4.61 -5.32 4.19
CA SER A 9 -3.84 -5.80 3.03
C SER A 9 -2.86 -4.74 2.53
N ALA A 10 -3.25 -3.47 2.51
CA ALA A 10 -2.36 -2.37 2.15
C ALA A 10 -1.19 -2.22 3.12
N LYS A 11 -1.45 -2.29 4.44
CA LYS A 11 -0.38 -2.29 5.45
C LYS A 11 0.56 -3.48 5.27
N GLU A 12 0.03 -4.67 5.05
CA GLU A 12 0.85 -5.86 4.79
C GLU A 12 1.71 -5.70 3.52
N ALA A 13 1.19 -5.11 2.45
CA ALA A 13 1.95 -4.83 1.24
C ALA A 13 3.14 -3.90 1.51
N VAL A 14 2.95 -2.83 2.30
CA VAL A 14 4.04 -1.96 2.75
C VAL A 14 5.06 -2.72 3.59
N LEU A 15 4.62 -3.51 4.57
CA LEU A 15 5.50 -4.30 5.45
C LEU A 15 6.32 -5.35 4.68
N LYS A 16 5.72 -5.94 3.63
CA LYS A 16 6.42 -6.84 2.71
C LYS A 16 7.49 -6.09 1.91
N ALA A 17 7.16 -4.91 1.38
CA ALA A 17 8.11 -4.08 0.63
C ALA A 17 9.26 -3.55 1.51
N LEU A 18 8.99 -3.27 2.80
CA LEU A 18 10.00 -2.97 3.81
C LEU A 18 10.90 -4.16 4.18
N ARG A 19 10.52 -5.39 3.79
CA ARG A 19 11.18 -6.66 4.16
C ARG A 19 11.31 -6.88 5.68
N THR A 20 10.45 -6.23 6.46
CA THR A 20 10.41 -6.36 7.94
C THR A 20 9.41 -7.42 8.41
N GLY A 21 8.42 -7.75 7.58
CA GLY A 21 7.30 -8.61 7.97
C GLY A 21 6.45 -7.99 9.09
N LEU A 22 5.73 -8.82 9.86
CA LEU A 22 4.87 -8.37 10.97
C LEU A 22 5.63 -7.99 12.25
N ARG A 23 6.97 -7.93 12.22
CA ARG A 23 7.80 -7.57 13.39
C ARG A 23 7.77 -6.07 13.69
N LEU A 24 7.37 -5.26 12.70
CA LEU A 24 7.18 -3.83 12.87
C LEU A 24 5.82 -3.56 13.54
N ASP A 25 5.78 -2.60 14.46
CA ASP A 25 4.50 -2.06 14.94
C ASP A 25 3.69 -1.51 13.76
N THR A 26 2.53 -2.12 13.50
CA THR A 26 1.67 -1.79 12.35
C THR A 26 1.10 -0.38 12.42
N ARG A 27 1.21 0.32 13.56
CA ARG A 27 0.89 1.75 13.71
C ARG A 27 1.92 2.67 13.05
N GLN A 28 3.12 2.16 12.77
CA GLN A 28 4.16 2.90 12.03
C GLN A 28 3.87 2.96 10.52
N VAL A 29 2.83 2.26 10.05
CA VAL A 29 2.34 2.30 8.67
C VAL A 29 0.89 2.78 8.67
N GLN A 30 0.63 3.84 7.93
CA GLN A 30 -0.71 4.39 7.71
C GLN A 30 -1.06 4.25 6.23
N CYS A 31 -2.25 3.72 5.95
CA CYS A 31 -2.78 3.57 4.60
C CYS A 31 -4.20 4.14 4.59
N LEU A 32 -4.43 5.16 3.77
CA LEU A 32 -5.75 5.73 3.55
C LEU A 32 -6.26 5.23 2.20
N ILE A 33 -7.25 4.33 2.23
CA ILE A 33 -7.86 3.77 1.03
C ILE A 33 -8.96 4.73 0.58
N HIS A 34 -8.78 5.30 -0.61
CA HIS A 34 -9.75 6.19 -1.26
C HIS A 34 -10.53 5.44 -2.34
N GLY A 35 -11.73 5.94 -2.64
CA GLY A 35 -12.57 5.42 -3.72
C GLY A 35 -13.73 4.55 -3.22
N PRO A 36 -14.65 4.19 -4.12
CA PRO A 36 -15.79 3.39 -3.76
C PRO A 36 -15.37 1.96 -3.42
N LEU A 37 -15.86 1.43 -2.30
CA LEU A 37 -15.66 0.04 -1.88
C LEU A 37 -16.43 -0.97 -2.73
N SER A 38 -17.11 -0.50 -3.79
CA SER A 38 -17.75 -1.36 -4.79
C SER A 38 -16.69 -2.13 -5.58
N VAL A 39 -17.13 -3.08 -6.40
CA VAL A 39 -16.21 -3.81 -7.28
C VAL A 39 -15.58 -2.78 -8.23
N THR A 40 -14.25 -2.77 -8.30
CA THR A 40 -13.48 -1.89 -9.19
C THR A 40 -12.44 -2.74 -9.91
N ASP A 41 -12.61 -2.97 -11.21
CA ASP A 41 -11.57 -3.66 -11.99
C ASP A 41 -10.33 -2.79 -12.19
N ALA A 42 -10.52 -1.46 -12.11
CA ALA A 42 -9.44 -0.48 -12.16
C ALA A 42 -8.65 -0.43 -10.85
N TRP A 43 -7.34 -0.28 -10.98
CA TRP A 43 -6.45 0.03 -9.88
C TRP A 43 -6.65 1.47 -9.42
N THR A 44 -7.02 1.65 -8.16
CA THR A 44 -7.17 2.96 -7.52
C THR A 44 -5.93 3.26 -6.71
N ALA A 45 -5.34 4.43 -6.93
CA ALA A 45 -4.13 4.85 -6.23
C ALA A 45 -4.41 5.22 -4.77
N PHE A 46 -3.43 4.95 -3.90
CA PHE A 46 -3.35 5.49 -2.55
C PHE A 46 -1.88 5.77 -2.21
N THR A 47 -1.64 6.60 -1.19
CA THR A 47 -0.28 6.92 -0.74
C THR A 47 -0.07 6.40 0.67
N PRO A 48 0.74 5.34 0.86
CA PRO A 48 1.15 4.92 2.19
C PRO A 48 2.01 5.98 2.87
N THR A 49 1.84 6.14 4.18
CA THR A 49 2.77 6.89 5.03
C THR A 49 3.44 5.93 6.00
N VAL A 50 4.77 5.96 6.03
CA VAL A 50 5.58 5.15 6.94
C VAL A 50 6.32 6.10 7.86
N ALA A 51 6.37 5.79 9.16
CA ALA A 51 7.10 6.60 10.12
C ALA A 51 8.58 6.75 9.72
N ALA A 52 9.11 7.97 9.86
CA ALA A 52 10.49 8.28 9.46
C ALA A 52 11.55 7.47 10.23
N THR A 53 11.23 7.02 11.45
CA THR A 53 12.07 6.11 12.25
C THR A 53 12.25 4.73 11.62
N VAL A 54 11.36 4.34 10.70
CA VAL A 54 11.38 3.02 10.03
C VAL A 54 11.96 3.14 8.62
N ALA A 55 11.55 4.16 7.87
CA ALA A 55 11.94 4.36 6.49
C ALA A 55 12.19 5.85 6.21
N PRO A 56 13.34 6.40 6.63
CA PRO A 56 13.67 7.80 6.40
C PRO A 56 13.70 8.09 4.89
N ASP A 57 13.13 9.23 4.51
CA ASP A 57 13.05 9.75 3.13
C ASP A 57 12.41 8.81 2.09
N ALA A 58 11.75 7.74 2.53
CA ALA A 58 11.08 6.81 1.63
C ALA A 58 9.75 7.40 1.12
N ARG A 59 9.61 7.43 -0.20
CA ARG A 59 8.33 7.71 -0.86
C ARG A 59 7.68 6.41 -1.28
N TRP A 60 6.36 6.37 -1.20
CA TRP A 60 5.59 5.16 -1.44
C TRP A 60 4.45 5.45 -2.40
N SER A 61 4.25 4.56 -3.37
CA SER A 61 3.03 4.51 -4.17
C SER A 61 2.28 3.23 -3.84
N GLY A 62 0.97 3.33 -3.69
CA GLY A 62 0.08 2.20 -3.48
C GLY A 62 -1.03 2.16 -4.50
N TRP A 63 -1.49 0.96 -4.82
CA TRP A 63 -2.67 0.73 -5.62
C TRP A 63 -3.51 -0.38 -5.01
N TRP A 64 -4.82 -0.23 -5.06
CA TRP A 64 -5.75 -1.25 -4.60
C TRP A 64 -6.86 -1.47 -5.64
N ARG A 65 -7.43 -2.68 -5.66
CA ARG A 65 -8.62 -2.98 -6.44
C ARG A 65 -9.39 -4.15 -5.84
N ARG A 66 -10.65 -4.28 -6.24
CA ARG A 66 -11.50 -5.43 -5.95
C ARG A 66 -12.06 -5.96 -7.27
N PRO A 67 -11.41 -6.97 -7.89
CA PRO A 67 -11.76 -7.45 -9.23
C PRO A 67 -13.15 -8.07 -9.28
N VAL A 68 -13.85 -7.96 -10.42
CA VAL A 68 -15.14 -8.62 -10.65
C VAL A 68 -14.99 -10.15 -10.61
N GLU A 69 -13.91 -10.67 -11.21
CA GLU A 69 -13.64 -12.12 -11.30
C GLU A 69 -13.47 -12.80 -9.93
N TYR A 70 -13.02 -12.05 -8.92
CA TYR A 70 -12.75 -12.53 -7.57
C TYR A 70 -13.20 -11.51 -6.54
N ALA A 71 -14.50 -11.21 -6.52
CA ALA A 71 -15.09 -10.12 -5.73
C ALA A 71 -14.85 -10.25 -4.21
N ASP A 72 -14.54 -11.45 -3.72
CA ASP A 72 -14.21 -11.73 -2.32
C ASP A 72 -12.78 -11.32 -1.92
N PHE A 73 -11.94 -10.99 -2.89
CA PHE A 73 -10.54 -10.65 -2.67
C PHE A 73 -10.26 -9.16 -2.86
N VAL A 74 -9.44 -8.61 -1.97
CA VAL A 74 -8.82 -7.31 -2.14
C VAL A 74 -7.39 -7.50 -2.61
N LEU A 75 -7.03 -6.86 -3.72
CA LEU A 75 -5.66 -6.83 -4.21
C LEU A 75 -5.03 -5.49 -3.85
N THR A 76 -3.84 -5.54 -3.27
CA THR A 76 -3.04 -4.35 -2.92
C THR A 76 -1.62 -4.51 -3.41
N MET A 77 -1.11 -3.48 -4.07
CA MET A 77 0.27 -3.39 -4.53
C MET A 77 0.89 -2.12 -3.95
N VAL A 78 2.15 -2.20 -3.55
CA VAL A 78 2.92 -1.06 -3.05
C VAL A 78 4.30 -1.09 -3.65
N GLU A 79 4.79 0.08 -4.03
CA GLU A 79 6.13 0.32 -4.53
C GLU A 79 6.82 1.36 -3.63
N LYS A 80 8.06 1.06 -3.21
CA LYS A 80 8.95 2.06 -2.63
C LYS A 80 9.64 2.79 -3.78
N GLN A 81 9.48 4.10 -3.85
CA GLN A 81 10.18 4.91 -4.83
C GLN A 81 11.59 5.23 -4.32
N ASP A 82 12.60 4.74 -5.02
CA ASP A 82 13.99 5.12 -4.78
C ASP A 82 14.34 6.29 -5.69
N TRP A 83 14.56 7.47 -5.12
CA TRP A 83 14.82 8.71 -5.88
C TRP A 83 16.21 8.73 -6.57
N LYS A 84 17.06 7.73 -6.34
CA LYS A 84 18.47 7.68 -6.80
C LYS A 84 18.68 7.36 -8.29
N SER A 85 17.70 7.50 -9.18
CA SER A 85 17.88 7.08 -10.59
C SER A 85 17.38 8.05 -11.67
N LYS A 86 17.10 9.34 -11.37
CA LYS A 86 16.65 10.28 -12.42
C LYS A 86 17.28 11.67 -12.43
N ILE A 87 18.54 11.79 -12.01
CA ILE A 87 19.35 12.98 -12.33
C ILE A 87 20.69 12.51 -12.89
N GLN A 88 20.65 11.97 -14.10
CA GLN A 88 21.79 11.94 -14.99
C GLN A 88 21.26 11.87 -16.42
N ASP A 89 20.84 13.04 -16.92
CA ASP A 89 20.80 13.43 -18.33
C ASP A 89 20.91 14.97 -18.38
#